data_AF-A0A1B9YTD8-F1
#
_entry.id   AF-A0A1B9YTD8-F1
#
_cell.length_a   1.000
_cell.length_b   1.000
_cell.length_c   1.000
_cell.angle_alpha   90.00
_cell.angle_beta   90.00
_cell.angle_gamma   90.00
#
_symmetry.space_group_name_H-M   'P 1'
#
loop_
_entity.id
_entity.type
_entity.pdbx_description
1 polymer ?
#
loop_
_entity_poly.entity_id
_entity_poly.type
_entity_poly.pdbx_seq_one_letter_code
_entity_poly.pdbx_strand_id
1 'polypeptide(L)'
;MSEWWTYRAEDFLLFSPRVYWRMFESHNAALWPLHVVTLAAGLLIILLIAWRPGVFARWIALILAVLWIFVGWSFLWNRYTTVNWAAAYIAPAFAVEGGLLLISALRDGLAFDRRGPVAWTGYLTLVFGIAGQPLLAPLQGRGWTSSEVFGIAPDPTAIATLGVLLLARGGLVPWLLPIPLLWCLLSGMTLRTMGEPQAWAPYAAVALTAAAWIWTIIRQRGSLPAA
;
A
#
# COMPACT_ATOMS: atom_id res chain seq x y z
N MET A 1 -14.79 -38.96 -2.97
CA MET A 1 -14.56 -37.60 -3.49
C MET A 1 -14.29 -36.72 -2.28
N SER A 2 -13.04 -36.31 -2.13
CA SER A 2 -12.41 -35.92 -0.87
C SER A 2 -12.62 -34.44 -0.52
N GLU A 3 -13.26 -34.17 0.63
CA GLU A 3 -12.72 -33.34 1.74
C GLU A 3 -12.21 -31.91 1.44
N TRP A 4 -12.60 -31.23 0.36
CA TRP A 4 -12.09 -29.86 0.08
C TRP A 4 -12.42 -28.84 1.18
N TRP A 5 -13.46 -29.12 1.97
CA TRP A 5 -13.86 -28.30 3.13
C TRP A 5 -13.00 -28.51 4.38
N THR A 6 -12.07 -29.47 4.39
CA THR A 6 -11.13 -29.67 5.51
C THR A 6 -9.88 -28.84 5.41
N TYR A 7 -9.55 -28.34 4.21
CA TYR A 7 -8.38 -27.49 4.02
C TYR A 7 -8.57 -26.17 4.76
N ARG A 8 -7.60 -25.85 5.59
CA ARG A 8 -7.47 -24.56 6.27
C ARG A 8 -6.58 -23.66 5.42
N ALA A 9 -6.70 -22.35 5.62
CA ALA A 9 -5.85 -21.39 4.91
C ALA A 9 -4.34 -21.61 5.19
N GLU A 10 -4.03 -22.21 6.34
CA GLU A 10 -2.70 -22.65 6.76
C GLU A 10 -2.10 -23.71 5.80
N ASP A 11 -2.92 -24.59 5.24
CA ASP A 11 -2.48 -25.68 4.34
C ASP A 11 -2.02 -25.17 2.97
N PHE A 12 -2.40 -23.94 2.61
CA PHE A 12 -2.01 -23.28 1.36
C PHE A 12 -0.78 -22.37 1.53
N LEU A 13 -0.27 -22.21 2.75
CA LEU A 13 0.91 -21.41 3.04
C LEU A 13 2.17 -22.26 2.80
N LEU A 14 2.80 -22.05 1.65
CA LEU A 14 3.94 -22.85 1.19
C LEU A 14 5.27 -22.49 1.87
N PHE A 15 5.25 -21.61 2.86
CA PHE A 15 6.44 -21.07 3.51
C PHE A 15 6.19 -20.73 4.97
N SER A 16 7.28 -20.71 5.76
CA SER A 16 7.24 -20.34 7.17
C SER A 16 7.50 -18.84 7.38
N PRO A 17 7.08 -18.26 8.52
CA PRO A 17 7.37 -16.86 8.84
C PRO A 17 8.87 -16.53 8.81
N ARG A 18 9.73 -17.48 9.20
CA ARG A 18 11.19 -17.30 9.13
C ARG A 18 11.70 -17.12 7.70
N VAL A 19 11.17 -17.88 6.74
CA VAL A 19 11.52 -17.74 5.32
C VAL A 19 11.03 -16.40 4.79
N TYR A 20 9.80 -16.01 5.16
CA TYR A 20 9.21 -14.72 4.80
C TYR A 20 10.07 -13.54 5.28
N TRP A 21 10.44 -13.46 6.56
CA TRP A 21 11.23 -12.35 7.09
C TRP A 21 12.68 -12.32 6.56
N ARG A 22 13.30 -13.49 6.36
CA ARG A 22 14.62 -13.57 5.72
C ARG A 22 14.64 -13.05 4.29
N MET A 23 13.54 -13.20 3.55
CA MET A 23 13.40 -12.61 2.22
C MET A 23 13.49 -11.08 2.29
N PHE A 24 12.82 -10.44 3.26
CA PHE A 24 12.94 -8.99 3.48
C PHE A 24 14.36 -8.60 3.88
N GLU A 25 15.02 -9.34 4.78
CA GLU A 25 16.41 -9.06 5.17
C GLU A 25 17.36 -9.08 3.96
N SER A 26 17.28 -10.12 3.13
CA SER A 26 18.12 -10.22 1.92
C SER A 26 17.79 -9.14 0.90
N HIS A 27 16.51 -8.82 0.73
CA HIS A 27 16.08 -7.79 -0.21
C HIS A 27 16.52 -6.39 0.24
N ASN A 28 16.35 -6.07 1.52
CA ASN A 28 16.81 -4.81 2.11
C ASN A 28 18.33 -4.69 2.04
N ALA A 29 19.09 -5.72 2.38
CA ALA A 29 20.55 -5.69 2.27
C ALA A 29 21.02 -5.42 0.84
N ALA A 30 20.36 -6.01 -0.16
CA ALA A 30 20.70 -5.85 -1.57
C ALA A 30 20.34 -4.46 -2.15
N LEU A 31 19.40 -3.75 -1.52
CA LEU A 31 18.92 -2.46 -2.00
C LEU A 31 19.51 -1.27 -1.24
N TRP A 32 20.35 -1.47 -0.23
CA TRP A 32 21.06 -0.34 0.38
C TRP A 32 21.90 0.38 -0.69
N PRO A 33 21.85 1.74 -0.81
CA PRO A 33 21.25 2.73 0.08
C PRO A 33 19.86 3.27 -0.34
N LEU A 34 19.14 2.56 -1.21
CA LEU A 34 17.84 2.98 -1.77
C LEU A 34 16.79 3.30 -0.69
N HIS A 35 16.88 2.72 0.51
CA HIS A 35 16.04 3.03 1.67
C HIS A 35 15.97 4.53 1.96
N VAL A 36 17.11 5.23 1.89
CA VAL A 36 17.16 6.67 2.13
C VAL A 36 16.41 7.43 1.04
N VAL A 37 16.56 7.00 -0.21
CA VAL A 37 15.91 7.62 -1.37
C VAL A 37 14.39 7.43 -1.31
N THR A 38 13.90 6.23 -1.01
CA THR A 38 12.45 5.97 -0.97
C THR A 38 11.77 6.61 0.23
N LEU A 39 12.43 6.67 1.39
CA LEU A 39 11.93 7.42 2.54
C LEU A 39 11.93 8.94 2.28
N ALA A 40 12.97 9.47 1.62
CA ALA A 40 13.00 10.86 1.18
C ALA A 40 11.87 11.16 0.16
N ALA A 41 11.59 10.24 -0.76
CA ALA A 41 10.46 10.36 -1.69
C ALA A 41 9.11 10.33 -0.95
N GLY A 42 8.95 9.50 0.08
CA GLY A 42 7.76 9.50 0.94
C GLY A 42 7.58 10.82 1.68
N LEU A 43 8.64 11.37 2.27
CA LEU A 43 8.62 12.70 2.89
C LEU A 43 8.27 13.79 1.87
N LEU A 44 8.86 13.72 0.67
CA LEU A 44 8.54 14.63 -0.42
C LEU A 44 7.04 14.57 -0.77
N ILE A 45 6.44 13.39 -0.89
CA ILE A 45 4.99 13.25 -1.12
C ILE A 45 4.18 14.00 -0.06
N ILE A 46 4.50 13.83 1.23
CA ILE A 46 3.81 14.53 2.33
C ILE A 46 3.93 16.06 2.16
N LEU A 47 5.14 16.56 1.89
CA LEU A 47 5.40 17.99 1.72
C LEU A 47 4.68 18.57 0.49
N LEU A 48 4.67 17.85 -0.63
CA LEU A 48 4.01 18.28 -1.87
C LEU A 48 2.50 18.40 -1.69
N ILE A 49 1.88 17.47 -0.95
CA ILE A 49 0.45 17.53 -0.62
C ILE A 49 0.16 18.72 0.31
N ALA A 50 1.02 18.98 1.30
CA ALA A 50 0.79 20.01 2.31
C ALA A 50 0.97 21.46 1.78
N TRP A 51 1.87 21.70 0.82
CA TRP A 51 2.21 23.06 0.37
C TRP A 51 1.41 23.57 -0.84
N ARG A 52 1.50 22.90 -2.00
CA ARG A 52 0.82 23.34 -3.25
C ARG A 52 0.21 22.16 -3.99
N PRO A 53 -0.88 21.59 -3.44
CA PRO A 53 -1.44 20.33 -3.90
C PRO A 53 -1.78 20.28 -5.40
N GLY A 54 -2.29 21.39 -5.97
CA GLY A 54 -2.70 21.43 -7.38
C GLY A 54 -1.54 21.41 -8.39
N VAL A 55 -0.39 22.02 -8.06
CA VAL A 55 0.77 22.08 -8.97
C VAL A 55 1.56 20.76 -8.95
N PHE A 56 1.54 20.08 -7.81
CA PHE A 56 2.36 18.91 -7.56
C PHE A 56 1.64 17.57 -7.65
N ALA A 57 0.32 17.57 -7.92
CA ALA A 57 -0.46 16.35 -8.02
C ALA A 57 0.12 15.34 -9.02
N ARG A 58 0.54 15.82 -10.20
CA ARG A 58 1.20 14.99 -11.22
C ARG A 58 2.49 14.34 -10.71
N TRP A 59 3.27 15.06 -9.91
CA TRP A 59 4.56 14.56 -9.41
C TRP A 59 4.37 13.51 -8.32
N ILE A 60 3.38 13.69 -7.45
CA ILE A 60 3.00 12.67 -6.46
C ILE A 60 2.59 11.37 -7.17
N ALA A 61 1.75 11.49 -8.21
CA ALA A 61 1.33 10.35 -9.01
C ALA A 61 2.50 9.67 -9.74
N LEU A 62 3.44 10.45 -10.31
CA LEU A 62 4.65 9.91 -10.96
C LEU A 62 5.55 9.16 -9.98
N ILE A 63 5.79 9.73 -8.79
CA ILE A 63 6.63 9.08 -7.77
C ILE A 63 5.99 7.75 -7.38
N LEU A 64 4.69 7.73 -7.06
CA LEU A 64 3.99 6.50 -6.72
C LEU A 64 3.99 5.51 -7.90
N ALA A 65 3.80 5.95 -9.14
CA ALA A 65 3.84 5.08 -10.31
C ALA A 65 5.17 4.33 -10.42
N VAL A 66 6.28 5.06 -10.27
CA VAL A 66 7.63 4.46 -10.28
C VAL A 66 7.80 3.48 -9.11
N LEU A 67 7.37 3.84 -7.90
CA LEU A 67 7.47 2.96 -6.74
C LEU A 67 6.63 1.68 -6.90
N TRP A 68 5.41 1.77 -7.41
CA TRP A 68 4.55 0.61 -7.66
C TRP A 68 5.16 -0.36 -8.68
N ILE A 69 5.65 0.17 -9.81
CA ILE A 69 6.32 -0.64 -10.84
C ILE A 69 7.59 -1.26 -10.26
N PHE A 70 8.39 -0.47 -9.55
CA PHE A 70 9.64 -0.93 -8.94
C PHE A 70 9.40 -2.04 -7.93
N VAL A 71 8.45 -1.89 -7.01
CA VAL A 71 8.13 -2.90 -5.98
C VAL A 71 7.54 -4.16 -6.61
N GLY A 72 6.66 -4.02 -7.61
CA GLY A 72 6.12 -5.14 -8.36
C GLY A 72 7.20 -5.98 -9.04
N TRP A 73 8.19 -5.31 -9.64
CA TRP A 73 9.31 -5.99 -10.29
C TRP A 73 10.37 -6.50 -9.29
N SER A 74 10.88 -5.64 -8.42
CA SER A 74 12.04 -5.94 -7.57
C SER A 74 11.70 -6.89 -6.41
N PHE A 75 10.52 -6.74 -5.81
CA PHE A 75 10.09 -7.54 -4.68
C PHE A 75 9.18 -8.68 -5.13
N LEU A 76 8.01 -8.37 -5.71
CA LEU A 76 7.02 -9.41 -6.00
C LEU A 76 7.54 -10.39 -7.05
N TRP A 77 8.00 -9.90 -8.20
CA TRP A 77 8.48 -10.76 -9.28
C TRP A 77 9.82 -11.44 -8.97
N ASN A 78 10.84 -10.69 -8.56
CA ASN A 78 12.20 -11.23 -8.41
C ASN A 78 12.46 -11.96 -7.08
N ARG A 79 11.71 -11.64 -6.00
CA ARG A 79 11.92 -12.28 -4.69
C ARG A 79 10.73 -13.15 -4.29
N TYR A 80 9.52 -12.61 -4.31
CA TYR A 80 8.39 -13.30 -3.70
C TYR A 80 7.91 -14.51 -4.50
N THR A 81 8.04 -14.51 -5.83
CA THR A 81 7.74 -15.71 -6.67
C THR A 81 8.55 -16.94 -6.29
N THR A 82 9.76 -16.76 -5.76
CA THR A 82 10.66 -17.86 -5.37
C THR A 82 10.14 -18.65 -4.17
N VAL A 83 9.33 -18.00 -3.32
CA VAL A 83 8.77 -18.58 -2.09
C VAL A 83 7.26 -18.81 -2.22
N ASN A 84 6.58 -17.99 -3.01
CA ASN A 84 5.15 -18.04 -3.23
C ASN A 84 4.84 -17.83 -4.72
N TRP A 85 4.54 -18.92 -5.43
CA TRP A 85 4.23 -18.89 -6.86
C TRP A 85 3.03 -17.97 -7.19
N ALA A 86 2.10 -17.77 -6.26
CA ALA A 86 0.96 -16.88 -6.45
C ALA A 86 1.39 -15.43 -6.70
N ALA A 87 2.57 -15.02 -6.22
CA ALA A 87 3.14 -13.70 -6.47
C ALA A 87 3.35 -13.40 -7.96
N ALA A 88 3.52 -14.43 -8.80
CA ALA A 88 3.67 -14.26 -10.25
C ALA A 88 2.40 -13.68 -10.90
N TYR A 89 1.22 -13.97 -10.32
CA TYR A 89 -0.05 -13.42 -10.77
C TYR A 89 -0.34 -12.03 -10.16
N ILE A 90 0.26 -11.74 -9.00
CA ILE A 90 0.04 -10.46 -8.29
C ILE A 90 0.98 -9.36 -8.82
N ALA A 91 2.21 -9.68 -9.19
CA ALA A 91 3.19 -8.71 -9.68
C ALA A 91 2.70 -7.89 -10.90
N PRO A 92 2.02 -8.47 -11.92
CA PRO A 92 1.43 -7.68 -13.00
C PRO A 92 0.38 -6.67 -12.51
N ALA A 93 -0.38 -6.96 -11.46
CA ALA A 93 -1.33 -6.01 -10.89
C ALA A 93 -0.61 -4.76 -10.35
N PHE A 94 0.57 -4.90 -9.76
CA PHE A 94 1.37 -3.74 -9.33
C PHE A 94 1.82 -2.88 -10.51
N ALA A 95 2.17 -3.50 -11.64
CA ALA A 95 2.48 -2.77 -12.87
C ALA A 95 1.25 -2.05 -13.45
N VAL A 96 0.06 -2.66 -13.37
CA VAL A 96 -1.21 -2.03 -13.76
C VAL A 96 -1.50 -0.80 -12.90
N GLU A 97 -1.40 -0.92 -11.57
CA GLU A 97 -1.59 0.22 -10.66
C GLU A 97 -0.59 1.34 -10.95
N GLY A 98 0.68 1.00 -11.17
CA GLY A 98 1.69 1.96 -11.60
C GLY A 98 1.35 2.64 -12.94
N GLY A 99 0.80 1.90 -13.89
CA GLY A 99 0.29 2.43 -15.16
C GLY A 99 -0.90 3.37 -14.99
N LEU A 100 -1.85 3.04 -14.11
CA LEU A 100 -2.99 3.90 -13.78
C LEU A 100 -2.54 5.20 -13.10
N LEU A 101 -1.57 5.12 -12.18
CA LEU A 101 -0.96 6.29 -11.55
C LEU A 101 -0.22 7.16 -12.57
N LEU A 102 0.48 6.55 -13.54
CA LEU A 102 1.11 7.28 -14.63
C LEU A 102 0.08 7.99 -15.53
N ILE A 103 -1.01 7.30 -15.90
CA ILE A 103 -2.12 7.91 -16.65
C ILE A 103 -2.69 9.09 -15.86
N SER A 104 -2.85 8.93 -14.55
CA SER A 104 -3.33 9.99 -13.69
C SER A 104 -2.38 11.19 -13.63
N ALA A 105 -1.07 10.96 -13.69
CA ALA A 105 -0.10 12.04 -13.75
C ALA A 105 -0.16 12.83 -15.07
N LEU A 106 -0.43 12.13 -16.18
CA LEU A 106 -0.47 12.71 -17.53
C LEU A 106 -1.79 13.44 -17.84
N ARG A 107 -2.88 13.09 -17.14
CA ARG A 107 -4.22 13.63 -17.36
C ARG A 107 -4.70 14.57 -16.25
N ASP A 108 -3.81 14.96 -15.35
CA ASP A 108 -4.16 15.73 -14.14
C ASP A 108 -5.35 15.10 -13.37
N GLY A 109 -5.35 13.75 -13.30
CA GLY A 109 -6.48 12.96 -12.81
C GLY A 109 -6.67 12.94 -11.30
N LEU A 110 -5.77 13.60 -10.56
CA LEU A 110 -5.81 13.73 -9.10
C LEU A 110 -5.71 15.20 -8.71
N ALA A 111 -6.56 15.62 -7.77
CA ALA A 111 -6.52 16.90 -7.11
C ALA A 111 -6.54 16.70 -5.59
N PHE A 112 -5.69 17.41 -4.86
CA PHE A 112 -5.52 17.24 -3.41
C PHE A 112 -6.16 18.41 -2.64
N ASP A 113 -7.49 18.50 -2.65
CA ASP A 113 -8.25 19.58 -2.00
C ASP A 113 -9.05 19.12 -0.77
N ARG A 114 -8.90 17.84 -0.38
CA ARG A 114 -9.72 17.24 0.67
C ARG A 114 -9.35 17.80 2.05
N ARG A 115 -10.37 18.15 2.84
CA ARG A 115 -10.24 18.70 4.20
C ARG A 115 -11.12 17.94 5.19
N GLY A 116 -10.84 18.14 6.48
CA GLY A 116 -11.63 17.57 7.58
C GLY A 116 -11.21 16.14 7.98
N PRO A 117 -12.09 15.39 8.67
CA PRO A 117 -11.73 14.10 9.27
C PRO A 117 -11.13 13.08 8.29
N VAL A 118 -11.66 13.04 7.07
CA VAL A 118 -11.17 12.14 6.04
C VAL A 118 -9.75 12.48 5.58
N ALA A 119 -9.40 13.76 5.55
CA ALA A 119 -8.03 14.19 5.24
C ALA A 119 -7.08 13.80 6.38
N TRP A 120 -7.50 13.93 7.64
CA TRP A 120 -6.72 13.43 8.78
C TRP A 120 -6.48 11.94 8.70
N THR A 121 -7.50 11.14 8.38
CA THR A 121 -7.33 9.70 8.12
C THR A 121 -6.31 9.45 7.01
N GLY A 122 -6.42 10.18 5.89
CA GLY A 122 -5.46 10.05 4.78
C GLY A 122 -4.01 10.35 5.18
N TYR A 123 -3.77 11.43 5.92
CA TYR A 123 -2.43 11.74 6.44
C TYR A 123 -1.94 10.69 7.44
N LEU A 124 -2.79 10.24 8.37
CA LEU A 124 -2.43 9.20 9.33
C LEU A 124 -2.05 7.90 8.62
N THR A 125 -2.85 7.45 7.65
CA THR A 125 -2.57 6.25 6.86
C THR A 125 -1.29 6.42 6.03
N LEU A 126 -1.07 7.60 5.43
CA LEU A 126 0.15 7.92 4.67
C LEU A 126 1.41 7.87 5.54
N VAL A 127 1.40 8.58 6.67
CA VAL A 127 2.52 8.63 7.62
C VAL A 127 2.78 7.25 8.20
N PHE A 128 1.72 6.50 8.52
CA PHE A 128 1.87 5.14 9.00
C PHE A 128 2.51 4.23 7.93
N GLY A 129 2.08 4.29 6.67
CA GLY A 129 2.72 3.52 5.59
C GLY A 129 4.21 3.87 5.40
N ILE A 130 4.57 5.15 5.50
CA ILE A 130 5.95 5.61 5.30
C ILE A 130 6.86 5.29 6.49
N ALA A 131 6.41 5.58 7.71
CA ALA A 131 7.25 5.53 8.91
C ALA A 131 6.75 4.53 9.97
N GLY A 132 5.45 4.36 10.12
CA GLY A 132 4.87 3.43 11.11
C GLY A 132 5.14 1.95 10.77
N GLN A 133 4.95 1.55 9.51
CA GLN A 133 5.11 0.18 9.05
C GLN A 133 6.56 -0.34 9.19
N PRO A 134 7.62 0.42 8.81
CA PRO A 134 9.00 -0.01 9.06
C PRO A 134 9.33 -0.25 10.54
N LEU A 135 8.69 0.52 11.44
CA LEU A 135 8.90 0.42 12.89
C LEU A 135 8.25 -0.83 13.50
N LEU A 136 7.33 -1.48 12.79
CA LEU A 136 6.67 -2.69 13.29
C LEU A 136 7.66 -3.83 13.56
N ALA A 137 8.68 -4.00 12.73
CA ALA A 137 9.69 -5.05 12.92
C ALA A 137 10.42 -4.92 14.27
N PRO A 138 11.11 -3.80 14.61
CA PRO A 138 11.77 -3.67 15.89
C PRO A 138 10.80 -3.67 17.09
N LEU A 139 9.59 -3.12 16.94
CA LEU A 139 8.56 -3.16 17.99
C LEU A 139 8.08 -4.58 18.31
N GLN A 140 8.26 -5.53 17.38
CA GLN A 140 7.95 -6.94 17.55
C GLN A 140 9.19 -7.79 17.89
N GLY A 141 10.32 -7.14 18.20
CA GLY A 141 11.58 -7.82 18.54
C GLY A 141 12.32 -8.40 17.33
N ARG A 142 11.92 -8.08 16.09
CA ARG A 142 12.70 -8.41 14.89
C ARG A 142 13.79 -7.36 14.62
N GLY A 143 14.83 -7.74 13.87
CA GLY A 143 15.85 -6.80 13.45
C GLY A 143 15.35 -5.78 12.42
N TRP A 144 15.91 -4.57 12.43
CA TRP A 144 15.64 -3.50 11.45
C TRP A 144 15.89 -3.92 10.00
N THR A 145 16.78 -4.89 9.80
CA THR A 145 17.07 -5.48 8.49
C THR A 145 15.84 -6.13 7.86
N SER A 146 14.90 -6.62 8.67
CA SER A 146 13.65 -7.25 8.22
C SER A 146 12.49 -6.25 8.04
N SER A 147 12.71 -4.96 8.29
CA SER A 147 11.66 -3.94 8.22
C SER A 147 11.06 -3.83 6.82
N GLU A 148 9.75 -3.65 6.76
CA GLU A 148 9.04 -3.36 5.53
C GLU A 148 9.12 -1.85 5.24
N VAL A 149 10.01 -1.47 4.31
CA VAL A 149 10.29 -0.06 4.02
C VAL A 149 9.46 0.45 2.83
N PHE A 150 8.88 1.64 2.97
CA PHE A 150 8.11 2.29 1.91
C PHE A 150 8.92 2.42 0.61
N GLY A 151 8.28 2.11 -0.53
CA GLY A 151 8.91 2.13 -1.84
C GLY A 151 9.85 0.95 -2.13
N ILE A 152 9.99 0.01 -1.18
CA ILE A 152 10.80 -1.22 -1.31
C ILE A 152 9.92 -2.44 -1.07
N ALA A 153 9.15 -2.40 0.03
CA ALA A 153 8.17 -3.41 0.38
C ALA A 153 6.77 -3.06 -0.13
N PRO A 154 5.94 -4.07 -0.48
CA PRO A 154 4.62 -3.85 -1.04
C PRO A 154 3.60 -3.29 -0.04
N ASP A 155 3.55 -3.77 1.20
CA ASP A 155 2.59 -3.31 2.22
C ASP A 155 2.69 -1.82 2.55
N PRO A 156 3.85 -1.27 2.94
CA PRO A 156 3.96 0.17 3.23
C PRO A 156 3.64 1.02 2.00
N THR A 157 3.98 0.55 0.79
CA THR A 157 3.70 1.24 -0.46
C THR A 157 2.21 1.28 -0.76
N ALA A 158 1.50 0.16 -0.58
CA ALA A 158 0.05 0.09 -0.75
C ALA A 158 -0.69 0.93 0.30
N ILE A 159 -0.30 0.81 1.58
CA ILE A 159 -0.89 1.58 2.68
C ILE A 159 -0.68 3.09 2.46
N ALA A 160 0.54 3.52 2.13
CA ALA A 160 0.82 4.92 1.84
C ALA A 160 0.01 5.41 0.63
N THR A 161 -0.12 4.61 -0.42
CA THR A 161 -0.95 4.93 -1.59
C THR A 161 -2.41 5.12 -1.21
N LEU A 162 -2.98 4.25 -0.37
CA LEU A 162 -4.34 4.43 0.16
C LEU A 162 -4.46 5.76 0.92
N GLY A 163 -3.46 6.13 1.73
CA GLY A 163 -3.40 7.44 2.39
C GLY A 163 -3.41 8.61 1.40
N VAL A 164 -2.62 8.54 0.32
CA VAL A 164 -2.62 9.53 -0.76
C VAL A 164 -3.97 9.59 -1.48
N LEU A 165 -4.57 8.45 -1.83
CA LEU A 165 -5.88 8.39 -2.49
C LEU A 165 -6.99 8.91 -1.57
N LEU A 166 -6.85 8.76 -0.25
CA LEU A 166 -7.73 9.39 0.72
C LEU A 166 -7.53 10.91 0.83
N LEU A 167 -6.43 11.47 0.36
CA LEU A 167 -6.22 12.92 0.28
C LEU A 167 -6.64 13.48 -1.09
N ALA A 168 -6.71 12.62 -2.09
CA ALA A 168 -7.05 12.96 -3.45
C ALA A 168 -8.56 12.98 -3.73
N ARG A 169 -8.91 13.70 -4.80
CA ARG A 169 -10.18 13.67 -5.53
C ARG A 169 -9.87 13.53 -7.01
N GLY A 170 -10.83 13.01 -7.77
CA GLY A 170 -10.73 12.90 -9.22
C GLY A 170 -11.46 11.67 -9.74
N GLY A 171 -11.78 11.67 -11.04
CA GLY A 171 -12.49 10.57 -11.68
C GLY A 171 -11.69 9.26 -11.72
N LEU A 172 -10.37 9.32 -11.55
CA LEU A 172 -9.49 8.15 -11.53
C LEU A 172 -9.32 7.52 -10.15
N VAL A 173 -9.65 8.21 -9.05
CA VAL A 173 -9.47 7.66 -7.69
C VAL A 173 -10.18 6.32 -7.50
N PRO A 174 -11.45 6.10 -7.94
CA PRO A 174 -12.11 4.80 -7.80
C PRO A 174 -11.40 3.66 -8.53
N TRP A 175 -10.63 3.96 -9.58
CA TRP A 175 -9.87 2.98 -10.37
C TRP A 175 -8.53 2.63 -9.75
N LEU A 176 -7.98 3.51 -8.92
CA LEU A 176 -6.70 3.35 -8.20
C LEU A 176 -6.88 2.66 -6.83
N LEU A 177 -8.11 2.53 -6.33
CA LEU A 177 -8.38 1.88 -5.05
C LEU A 177 -8.32 0.35 -5.05
N PRO A 178 -8.81 -0.38 -6.09
CA PRO A 178 -8.98 -1.82 -6.00
C PRO A 178 -7.67 -2.57 -5.75
N ILE A 179 -6.59 -2.24 -6.44
CA ILE A 179 -5.33 -2.99 -6.35
C ILE A 179 -4.66 -2.81 -4.97
N PRO A 180 -4.47 -1.59 -4.42
CA PRO A 180 -3.95 -1.42 -3.07
C PRO A 180 -4.82 -2.05 -1.99
N LEU A 181 -6.16 -2.00 -2.13
CA LEU A 181 -7.09 -2.63 -1.18
C LEU A 181 -6.98 -4.16 -1.22
N LEU A 182 -7.02 -4.75 -2.42
CA LEU A 182 -6.88 -6.19 -2.61
C LEU A 182 -5.52 -6.68 -2.10
N TRP A 183 -4.43 -5.95 -2.38
CA TRP A 183 -3.13 -6.26 -1.82
C TRP A 183 -3.15 -6.24 -0.29
N CYS A 184 -3.68 -5.19 0.34
CA CYS A 184 -3.74 -5.11 1.80
C CYS A 184 -4.58 -6.23 2.41
N LEU A 185 -5.68 -6.64 1.75
CA LEU A 185 -6.48 -7.79 2.17
C LEU A 185 -5.67 -9.10 2.08
N LEU A 186 -5.00 -9.34 0.95
CA LEU A 186 -4.20 -10.54 0.72
C LEU A 186 -2.99 -10.61 1.67
N SER A 187 -2.27 -9.50 1.86
CA SER A 187 -1.16 -9.45 2.81
C SER A 187 -1.63 -9.64 4.25
N GLY A 188 -2.72 -8.95 4.65
CA GLY A 188 -3.31 -9.15 5.97
C GLY A 188 -3.73 -10.61 6.22
N MET A 189 -4.31 -11.28 5.22
CA MET A 189 -4.62 -12.72 5.29
C MET A 189 -3.36 -13.55 5.47
N THR A 190 -2.33 -13.30 4.66
CA THR A 190 -1.05 -14.01 4.70
C THR A 190 -0.34 -13.85 6.06
N LEU A 191 -0.30 -12.64 6.60
CA LEU A 191 0.27 -12.36 7.93
C LEU A 191 -0.55 -13.03 9.04
N ARG A 192 -1.89 -12.99 8.96
CA ARG A 192 -2.75 -13.63 9.95
C ARG A 192 -2.57 -15.15 9.96
N THR A 193 -2.51 -15.77 8.79
CA THR A 193 -2.32 -17.22 8.67
C THR A 193 -0.91 -17.65 9.09
N MET A 194 0.09 -16.77 8.98
CA MET A 194 1.41 -16.95 9.57
C MET A 194 1.47 -16.75 11.09
N GLY A 195 0.38 -16.28 11.73
CA GLY A 195 0.36 -15.95 13.16
C GLY A 195 1.12 -14.66 13.49
N GLU A 196 1.35 -13.80 12.50
CA GLU A 196 2.12 -12.56 12.67
C GLU A 196 1.27 -11.46 13.33
N PRO A 197 1.74 -10.84 14.43
CA PRO A 197 0.93 -9.87 15.17
C PRO A 197 0.63 -8.63 14.34
N GLN A 198 1.47 -8.26 13.37
CA GLN A 198 1.23 -7.10 12.49
C GLN A 198 0.19 -7.28 11.40
N ALA A 199 -0.49 -8.42 11.31
CA ALA A 199 -1.58 -8.63 10.36
C ALA A 199 -2.67 -7.53 10.46
N TRP A 200 -2.81 -6.88 11.63
CA TRP A 200 -3.76 -5.78 11.82
C TRP A 200 -3.50 -4.59 10.90
N ALA A 201 -2.24 -4.31 10.51
CA ALA A 201 -1.88 -3.07 9.82
C ALA A 201 -2.51 -2.96 8.42
N PRO A 202 -2.37 -3.97 7.52
CA PRO A 202 -3.07 -3.97 6.24
C PRO A 202 -4.61 -3.94 6.39
N TYR A 203 -5.18 -4.68 7.35
CA TYR A 203 -6.62 -4.66 7.60
C TYR A 203 -7.13 -3.30 8.08
N ALA A 204 -6.37 -2.62 8.94
CA ALA A 204 -6.69 -1.29 9.43
C ALA A 204 -6.69 -0.28 8.27
N ALA A 205 -5.72 -0.36 7.35
CA ALA A 205 -5.68 0.50 6.16
C ALA A 205 -6.92 0.30 5.26
N VAL A 206 -7.34 -0.95 5.05
CA VAL A 206 -8.58 -1.28 4.31
C VAL A 206 -9.80 -0.70 5.03
N ALA A 207 -9.93 -0.95 6.33
CA ALA A 207 -11.08 -0.51 7.12
C ALA A 207 -11.19 1.01 7.17
N LEU A 208 -10.08 1.71 7.39
CA LEU A 208 -10.01 3.18 7.40
C LEU A 208 -10.37 3.75 6.03
N THR A 209 -9.87 3.15 4.95
CA THR A 209 -10.19 3.58 3.59
C THR A 209 -11.67 3.38 3.28
N ALA A 210 -12.23 2.21 3.58
CA ALA A 210 -13.64 1.90 3.36
C ALA A 210 -14.55 2.83 4.18
N ALA A 211 -14.26 3.03 5.47
CA ALA A 211 -15.02 3.92 6.34
C ALA A 211 -14.98 5.38 5.84
N ALA A 212 -13.80 5.88 5.47
CA ALA A 212 -13.64 7.21 4.91
C ALA A 212 -14.39 7.37 3.58
N TRP A 213 -14.35 6.36 2.72
CA TRP A 213 -15.02 6.38 1.42
C TRP A 213 -16.55 6.36 1.56
N ILE A 214 -17.09 5.47 2.39
CA ILE A 214 -18.52 5.40 2.72
C ILE A 214 -18.99 6.73 3.32
N TRP A 215 -18.23 7.29 4.26
CA TRP A 215 -18.54 8.60 4.85
C TRP A 215 -18.65 9.70 3.80
N THR A 216 -17.76 9.71 2.80
CA THR A 216 -17.82 10.69 1.72
C THR A 216 -19.03 10.53 0.81
N ILE A 217 -19.44 9.29 0.50
CA ILE A 217 -20.65 9.02 -0.28
C ILE A 217 -21.89 9.47 0.49
N ILE A 218 -21.98 9.17 1.79
CA ILE A 218 -23.11 9.57 2.64
C ILE A 218 -23.23 11.09 2.72
N ARG A 219 -22.12 11.81 2.97
CA ARG A 219 -22.14 13.27 3.03
C ARG A 219 -22.53 13.93 1.71
N GLN A 220 -22.08 13.39 0.58
CA GLN A 220 -22.46 13.93 -0.74
C GLN A 220 -23.96 13.75 -1.02
N ARG A 221 -24.56 12.64 -0.59
CA ARG A 221 -26.01 12.40 -0.73
C ARG A 221 -26.84 13.28 0.19
N GLY A 222 -26.39 13.55 1.41
CA GLY A 222 -27.08 14.43 2.36
C GLY A 222 -27.03 15.92 2.01
N SER A 223 -26.15 16.33 1.08
CA SER A 223 -26.02 17.71 0.61
C SER A 223 -26.82 18.04 -0.66
N LEU A 224 -27.53 17.07 -1.25
CA LEU A 224 -28.45 17.33 -2.37
C LEU A 224 -29.72 18.00 -1.82
N PRO A 225 -30.14 19.18 -2.32
CA PRO A 225 -31.40 19.78 -1.90
C PRO A 225 -32.55 18.81 -2.20
N ALA A 226 -33.43 18.59 -1.23
CA ALA A 226 -34.69 17.89 -1.45
C ALA A 226 -35.47 18.64 -2.55
N ALA A 227 -35.72 17.94 -3.66
CA ALA A 227 -36.51 18.44 -4.78
C ALA A 227 -37.99 18.63 -4.38
#